data_AF-A0A6A3D6X1-F1
#
_entry.id   AF-A0A6A3D6X1-F1
#
_cell.length_a   1.000
_cell.length_b   1.000
_cell.length_c   1.000
_cell.angle_alpha   90.00
_cell.angle_beta   90.00
_cell.angle_gamma   90.00
#
_symmetry.space_group_name_H-M   'P 1'
#
loop_
_entity.id
_entity.type
_entity.pdbx_description
1 polymer ?
#
loop_
_entity_poly.entity_id
_entity_poly.type
_entity_poly.pdbx_seq_one_letter_code
_entity_poly.pdbx_strand_id
1 'polypeptide(L)'
;MTPVNGDTRAPAIEQAIRMLLNTFIVTNSQDASALRKCAMEARYNYFPIVIHRFSRPRLIIPDHSLPQTNYTTAQSLLHSDNPTIFNVLVDVGRAERQVLVEDYNRGRAVAFD
;
A
#
# COMPACT_ATOMS: atom_id res chain seq x y z
N MET A 1 -2.25 3.31 19.85
CA MET A 1 -2.04 4.32 18.79
C MET A 1 -3.25 5.23 18.80
N THR A 2 -3.14 6.40 19.43
CA THR A 2 -4.16 7.44 19.36
C THR A 2 -3.84 8.33 18.16
N PRO A 3 -4.80 8.60 17.25
CA PRO A 3 -4.57 9.51 16.15
C PRO A 3 -4.46 10.92 16.71
N VAL A 4 -3.38 11.61 16.34
CA VAL A 4 -3.22 13.04 16.62
C VAL A 4 -4.31 13.77 15.83
N ASN A 5 -5.05 14.64 16.50
CA ASN A 5 -6.13 15.49 16.00
C ASN A 5 -6.05 15.84 14.50
N GLY A 6 -7.14 15.57 13.75
CA GLY A 6 -7.45 16.33 12.54
C GLY A 6 -6.76 15.91 11.25
N ASP A 7 -6.34 14.66 11.11
CA ASP A 7 -5.81 14.18 9.82
C ASP A 7 -6.97 13.89 8.85
N THR A 8 -7.46 14.94 8.18
CA THR A 8 -8.47 14.84 7.10
C THR A 8 -8.06 13.91 5.97
N ARG A 9 -6.80 13.47 5.93
CA ARG A 9 -6.24 12.57 4.92
C ARG A 9 -6.20 11.11 5.37
N ALA A 10 -6.39 10.80 6.64
CA ALA A 10 -6.42 9.41 7.12
C ALA A 10 -7.47 8.55 6.39
N PRO A 11 -8.72 9.00 6.16
CA PRO A 11 -9.68 8.24 5.36
C PRO A 11 -9.24 8.05 3.91
N ALA A 12 -8.57 9.05 3.33
CA ALA A 12 -8.06 8.96 1.96
C ALA A 12 -6.91 7.95 1.86
N ILE A 13 -6.02 7.90 2.85
CA ILE A 13 -4.94 6.92 2.94
C ILE A 13 -5.52 5.51 3.12
N GLU A 14 -6.43 5.31 4.08
CA GLU A 14 -7.08 4.02 4.30
C GLU A 14 -7.75 3.51 3.03
N GLN A 15 -8.41 4.39 2.28
CA GLN A 15 -9.00 4.04 0.99
C GLN A 15 -7.94 3.68 -0.06
N ALA A 16 -6.83 4.42 -0.12
CA ALA A 16 -5.72 4.20 -1.04
C ALA A 16 -5.07 2.82 -0.86
N ILE A 17 -4.92 2.36 0.40
CA ILE A 17 -4.29 1.08 0.74
C ILE A 17 -5.26 0.02 1.26
N ARG A 18 -6.57 0.20 1.06
CA ARG A 18 -7.63 -0.64 1.65
C ARG A 18 -7.40 -2.13 1.41
N MET A 19 -6.93 -2.49 0.22
CA MET A 19 -6.66 -3.89 -0.13
C MET A 19 -5.46 -4.47 0.62
N LEU A 20 -4.51 -3.65 1.05
CA LEU A 20 -3.27 -4.06 1.69
C LEU A 20 -3.35 -4.14 3.23
N LEU A 21 -4.27 -3.42 3.86
CA LEU A 21 -4.37 -3.36 5.33
C LEU A 21 -4.63 -4.72 6.00
N ASN A 22 -5.30 -5.64 5.31
CA ASN A 22 -5.58 -7.00 5.80
C ASN A 22 -4.88 -8.09 4.98
N THR A 23 -3.80 -7.74 4.26
CA THR A 23 -3.06 -8.67 3.40
C THR A 23 -1.95 -9.38 4.16
N PHE A 24 -1.81 -10.68 3.91
CA PHE A 24 -0.62 -11.43 4.33
C PHE A 24 0.41 -11.44 3.21
N ILE A 25 1.67 -11.18 3.55
CA ILE A 25 2.79 -11.25 2.60
C ILE A 25 3.56 -12.54 2.87
N VAL A 26 3.75 -13.36 1.82
CA VAL A 26 4.47 -14.63 1.89
C VAL A 26 5.57 -14.67 0.82
N THR A 27 6.59 -15.51 0.98
CA THR A 27 7.75 -15.49 0.07
C THR A 27 7.50 -16.27 -1.23
N ASN A 28 6.71 -17.33 -1.18
CA ASN A 28 6.48 -18.23 -2.33
C ASN A 28 5.07 -18.86 -2.30
N SER A 29 4.78 -19.69 -3.32
CA SER A 29 3.48 -20.37 -3.45
C SER A 29 3.28 -21.51 -2.44
N GLN A 30 4.36 -22.13 -1.97
CA GLN A 30 4.29 -23.14 -0.91
C GLN A 30 3.83 -22.51 0.41
N ASP A 31 4.40 -21.37 0.78
CA ASP A 31 4.03 -20.59 1.97
C ASP A 31 2.57 -20.12 1.87
N ALA A 32 2.15 -19.65 0.69
CA ALA A 32 0.76 -19.28 0.45
C ALA A 32 -0.19 -20.46 0.69
N SER A 33 0.20 -21.65 0.22
CA SER A 33 -0.60 -22.88 0.40
C SER A 33 -0.64 -23.32 1.85
N ALA A 34 0.47 -23.23 2.57
CA ALA A 34 0.55 -23.52 3.99
C ALA A 34 -0.32 -22.56 4.81
N LEU A 35 -0.21 -21.25 4.56
CA LEU A 35 -1.02 -20.24 5.22
C LEU A 35 -2.52 -20.46 5.00
N ARG A 36 -2.94 -20.83 3.78
CA ARG A 36 -4.33 -21.17 3.50
C ARG A 36 -4.83 -22.37 4.30
N LYS A 37 -4.00 -23.41 4.46
CA LYS A 37 -4.35 -24.58 5.31
C LYS A 37 -4.52 -24.17 6.77
N CYS A 38 -3.55 -23.43 7.33
CA CYS A 38 -3.63 -22.94 8.70
C CYS A 38 -4.88 -22.07 8.92
N ALA A 39 -5.20 -21.20 7.96
CA ALA A 39 -6.34 -20.33 8.08
C ALA A 39 -7.67 -21.07 7.98
N MET A 40 -7.75 -22.14 7.16
CA MET A 40 -8.90 -23.04 7.12
C MET A 40 -9.13 -23.73 8.47
N GLU A 41 -8.07 -24.25 9.09
CA GLU A 41 -8.13 -24.86 10.42
C GLU A 41 -8.58 -23.85 11.50
N ALA A 42 -8.13 -22.59 11.37
CA ALA A 42 -8.52 -21.50 12.26
C ALA A 42 -9.88 -20.86 11.92
N ARG A 43 -10.60 -21.36 10.91
CA ARG A 43 -11.86 -20.78 10.38
C ARG A 43 -11.75 -19.31 9.93
N TYR A 44 -10.57 -18.91 9.49
CA TYR A 44 -10.27 -17.58 8.96
C TYR A 44 -10.12 -17.64 7.43
N ASN A 45 -11.24 -17.67 6.70
CA ASN A 45 -11.22 -18.07 5.28
C ASN A 45 -11.03 -16.93 4.27
N TYR A 46 -11.06 -15.67 4.71
CA TYR A 46 -11.08 -14.51 3.82
C TYR A 46 -9.96 -13.52 4.16
N PHE A 47 -8.86 -13.62 3.42
CA PHE A 47 -7.77 -12.65 3.44
C PHE A 47 -7.01 -12.66 2.12
N PRO A 48 -6.56 -11.49 1.63
CA PRO A 48 -5.64 -11.43 0.50
C PRO A 48 -4.26 -12.00 0.88
N ILE A 49 -3.61 -12.64 -0.08
CA ILE A 49 -2.21 -13.10 0.04
C ILE A 49 -1.42 -12.48 -1.11
N VAL A 50 -0.31 -11.82 -0.78
CA VAL A 50 0.66 -11.31 -1.73
C VAL A 50 1.92 -12.16 -1.64
N ILE A 51 2.37 -12.70 -2.78
CA ILE A 51 3.65 -13.39 -2.87
C ILE A 51 4.73 -12.36 -3.21
N HIS A 52 5.62 -12.08 -2.26
CA HIS A 52 6.75 -11.18 -2.43
C HIS A 52 7.97 -11.71 -1.69
N ARG A 53 9.10 -11.88 -2.40
CA ARG A 53 10.33 -12.41 -1.79
C ARG A 53 10.92 -11.42 -0.79
N PHE A 54 11.12 -11.87 0.45
CA PHE A 54 11.66 -11.04 1.54
C PHE A 54 13.14 -10.67 1.34
N SER A 55 13.86 -11.41 0.50
CA SER A 55 15.26 -11.14 0.17
C SER A 55 15.46 -9.97 -0.78
N ARG A 56 14.38 -9.41 -1.35
CA ARG A 56 14.49 -8.25 -2.24
C ARG A 56 14.89 -7.01 -1.42
N PRO A 57 15.90 -6.25 -1.86
CA PRO A 57 16.23 -4.98 -1.21
C PRO A 57 15.06 -4.00 -1.33
N ARG A 58 15.08 -2.95 -0.52
CA ARG A 58 14.11 -1.85 -0.63
C ARG A 58 14.16 -1.25 -2.03
N LEU A 59 13.01 -1.05 -2.66
CA LEU A 59 12.91 -0.43 -3.96
C LEU A 59 13.45 1.00 -3.91
N ILE A 60 14.24 1.34 -4.92
CA ILE A 60 14.64 2.72 -5.22
C ILE A 60 13.74 3.17 -6.35
N ILE A 61 12.87 4.13 -6.08
CA ILE A 61 11.91 4.66 -7.05
C ILE A 61 12.61 5.80 -7.79
N PRO A 62 12.82 5.70 -9.11
CA PRO A 62 13.42 6.79 -9.86
C PRO A 62 12.48 8.02 -9.89
N ASP A 63 13.04 9.22 -9.78
CA ASP A 63 12.25 10.47 -9.73
C ASP A 63 11.33 10.64 -10.93
N HIS A 64 11.77 10.22 -12.12
CA HIS A 64 10.97 10.29 -13.35
C HIS A 64 9.75 9.35 -13.37
N SER A 65 9.66 8.41 -12.42
CA SER A 65 8.53 7.50 -12.27
C SER A 65 7.49 7.97 -11.25
N LEU A 66 7.79 9.06 -10.54
CA LEU A 66 6.89 9.73 -9.62
C LEU A 66 6.00 10.73 -10.38
N PRO A 67 4.77 10.96 -9.90
CA PRO A 67 3.92 12.01 -10.45
C PRO A 67 4.59 13.38 -10.28
N GLN A 68 4.62 14.18 -11.35
CA GLN A 68 5.09 15.56 -11.29
C GLN A 68 3.99 16.44 -10.69
N THR A 69 3.96 16.51 -9.37
CA THR A 69 2.87 17.16 -8.64
C THR A 69 3.37 17.85 -7.37
N ASN A 70 2.74 18.98 -7.01
CA ASN A 70 2.94 19.63 -5.72
C ASN A 70 2.06 19.03 -4.61
N TYR A 71 1.20 18.07 -4.96
CA TYR A 71 0.30 17.41 -4.02
C TYR A 71 0.98 16.21 -3.35
N THR A 72 0.50 15.89 -2.15
CA THR A 72 1.01 14.78 -1.34
C THR A 72 0.64 13.43 -1.96
N THR A 73 1.58 12.48 -2.01
CA THR A 73 1.31 11.10 -2.42
C THR A 73 1.03 10.21 -1.22
N ALA A 74 0.31 9.10 -1.41
CA ALA A 74 0.07 8.13 -0.33
C ALA A 74 1.40 7.60 0.26
N GLN A 75 2.40 7.33 -0.59
CA GLN A 75 3.73 6.89 -0.14
C GLN A 75 4.40 7.88 0.82
N SER A 76 4.23 9.19 0.62
CA SER A 76 4.84 10.19 1.51
C SER A 76 4.23 10.22 2.92
N LEU A 77 3.04 9.65 3.10
CA LEU A 77 2.36 9.53 4.40
C LEU A 77 2.50 8.10 4.98
N LEU A 78 2.77 7.11 4.13
CA LEU A 78 2.94 5.72 4.51
C LEU A 78 4.41 5.42 4.77
N HIS A 79 4.81 5.53 6.04
CA HIS A 79 6.16 5.19 6.47
C HIS A 79 6.24 3.73 6.94
N SER A 80 7.19 2.99 6.37
CA SER A 80 7.59 1.67 6.87
C SER A 80 9.10 1.51 6.75
N ASP A 81 9.73 1.07 7.83
CA ASP A 81 11.15 0.73 7.85
C ASP A 81 11.42 -0.67 7.30
N ASN A 82 10.39 -1.51 7.19
CA ASN A 82 10.51 -2.85 6.64
C ASN A 82 10.53 -2.79 5.10
N PRO A 83 11.63 -3.21 4.44
CA PRO A 83 11.74 -3.19 2.98
C PRO A 83 10.64 -3.97 2.26
N THR A 84 10.22 -5.12 2.80
CA THR A 84 9.17 -5.96 2.20
C THR A 84 7.83 -5.23 2.20
N ILE A 85 7.47 -4.58 3.33
CA ILE A 85 6.21 -3.83 3.44
C ILE A 85 6.25 -2.64 2.47
N PHE A 86 7.34 -1.87 2.47
CA PHE A 86 7.51 -0.76 1.53
C PHE A 86 7.37 -1.22 0.07
N ASN A 87 8.05 -2.30 -0.30
CA ASN A 87 8.00 -2.82 -1.66
C ASN A 87 6.59 -3.27 -2.06
N VAL A 88 5.84 -3.90 -1.15
CA VAL A 88 4.45 -4.28 -1.42
C VAL A 88 3.52 -3.07 -1.56
N LEU A 89 3.72 -2.02 -0.73
CA LEU A 89 2.97 -0.78 -0.85
C LEU A 89 3.17 -0.11 -2.22
N VAL A 90 4.38 -0.21 -2.79
CA VAL A 90 4.73 0.31 -4.11
C VAL A 90 4.23 -0.63 -5.22
N ASP A 91 4.70 -1.88 -5.24
CA ASP A 91 4.43 -2.83 -6.34
C ASP A 91 2.96 -3.21 -6.48
N VAL A 92 2.26 -3.39 -5.35
CA VAL A 92 0.85 -3.83 -5.32
C VAL A 92 -0.08 -2.65 -5.08
N GLY A 93 0.28 -1.77 -4.14
CA GLY A 93 -0.54 -0.63 -3.74
C GLY A 93 -0.41 0.58 -4.64
N ARG A 94 0.68 0.69 -5.42
CA ARG A 94 1.02 1.87 -6.23
C ARG A 94 1.03 3.15 -5.40
N ALA A 95 1.43 3.05 -4.13
CA ALA A 95 1.34 4.14 -3.16
C ALA A 95 2.09 5.41 -3.62
N GLU A 96 3.15 5.26 -4.40
CA GLU A 96 3.97 6.35 -4.95
C GLU A 96 3.24 7.13 -6.07
N ARG A 97 2.26 6.50 -6.72
CA ARG A 97 1.46 7.09 -7.81
C ARG A 97 0.08 7.55 -7.37
N GLN A 98 -0.32 7.27 -6.14
CA GLN A 98 -1.58 7.72 -5.59
C GLN A 98 -1.44 9.14 -5.05
N VAL A 99 -1.91 10.12 -5.82
CA VAL A 99 -1.94 11.53 -5.41
C VAL A 99 -3.19 11.82 -4.59
N LEU A 100 -3.02 12.44 -3.42
CA LEU A 100 -4.11 12.79 -2.52
C LEU A 100 -4.50 14.25 -2.69
N VAL A 101 -5.78 14.48 -2.97
CA VAL A 101 -6.39 15.80 -3.19
C VAL A 101 -7.63 15.95 -2.33
N GLU A 102 -7.97 17.20 -2.01
CA GLU A 102 -9.07 17.54 -1.10
C GLU A 102 -10.45 17.37 -1.76
N ASP A 103 -10.54 17.55 -3.08
CA ASP A 103 -11.80 17.54 -3.81
C ASP A 103 -11.66 16.98 -5.24
N TYR A 104 -12.82 16.65 -5.82
CA TYR A 104 -12.93 16.04 -7.14
C TYR A 104 -12.39 16.92 -8.27
N ASN A 105 -12.58 18.24 -8.22
CA ASN A 105 -12.15 19.13 -9.30
C ASN A 105 -10.62 19.18 -9.36
N ARG A 106 -9.96 19.26 -8.19
CA ARG A 106 -8.50 19.15 -8.11
C ARG A 106 -7.99 17.78 -8.58
N GLY A 107 -8.69 16.71 -8.22
CA GLY A 107 -8.34 15.36 -8.67
C GLY A 107 -8.42 15.20 -10.19
N ARG A 108 -9.45 15.80 -10.80
CA ARG A 108 -9.60 15.83 -12.25
C ARG A 108 -8.45 16.60 -12.91
N ALA A 109 -8.12 17.79 -12.40
CA ALA A 109 -7.01 18.57 -12.94
C ALA A 109 -5.68 17.80 -12.90
N VAL A 110 -5.35 17.19 -11.75
CA VAL A 110 -4.11 16.39 -11.60
C VAL A 110 -4.06 15.18 -12.55
N ALA A 111 -5.20 14.61 -12.90
CA ALA A 111 -5.26 13.41 -13.74
C ALA A 111 -5.23 13.71 -15.25
N PHE A 112 -5.66 14.91 -15.67
CA PHE A 112 -5.97 15.20 -17.08
C PHE A 112 -5.40 16.51 -17.62
N ASP A 113 -4.97 17.44 -16.76
CA ASP A 113 -4.30 18.67 -17.18
C ASP A 113 -2.77 18.48 -17.19
#